data_AF-R7YZL5-F1
#
_entry.id   AF-R7YZL5-F1
#
_cell.length_a   1.000
_cell.length_b   1.000
_cell.length_c   1.000
_cell.angle_alpha   90.00
_cell.angle_beta   90.00
_cell.angle_gamma   90.00
#
_symmetry.space_group_name_H-M   'P 1'
#
loop_
_entity.id
_entity.type
_entity.pdbx_description
1 polymer ?
#
loop_
_entity_poly.entity_id
_entity_poly.type
_entity_poly.pdbx_seq_one_letter_code
_entity_poly.pdbx_strand_id
1 'polypeptide(L)'
;MALPALQHLLRERDNRWRGITRYGPLLLIPILIAVILLWIFTAAALVHSATHVQTRCYGSESRGTRRCYTFHGTGIEWKNTTSAIIHVFLRISILIFESVHVPLHLWFYLHSRLHPAWAVSLAVILMGAWWCCATWIFTYDLLYEYYEMGRYGGVLTAAWKGLAIFRAVLGFGVALAYTVYMGFAAHAVKRWRRAKKGGRVADREEGWRSGMGRASGEREVNEEDRDDSMELGKL
;
A
#
# COMPACT_ATOMS: atom_id res chain seq x y z
N MET A 1 3.96 20.18 -23.56
CA MET A 1 3.81 19.17 -24.63
C MET A 1 3.93 17.73 -24.09
N ALA A 2 3.11 17.31 -23.11
CA ALA A 2 3.20 15.95 -22.52
C ALA A 2 1.96 15.06 -22.77
N LEU A 3 0.92 15.60 -23.41
CA LEU A 3 -0.35 14.89 -23.63
C LEU A 3 -0.27 13.65 -24.54
N PRO A 4 0.43 13.64 -25.69
CA PRO A 4 0.40 12.48 -26.59
C PRO A 4 1.15 11.27 -26.03
N ALA A 5 2.25 11.48 -25.30
CA ALA A 5 2.96 10.41 -24.59
C ALA A 5 2.11 9.80 -23.47
N LEU A 6 1.37 10.64 -22.73
CA LEU A 6 0.44 10.18 -21.70
C LEU A 6 -0.70 9.34 -22.31
N GLN A 7 -1.24 9.75 -23.46
CA GLN A 7 -2.29 9.01 -24.16
C GLN A 7 -1.79 7.66 -24.69
N HIS A 8 -0.55 7.57 -25.18
CA HIS A 8 0.01 6.32 -25.65
C HIS A 8 0.25 5.33 -24.50
N LEU A 9 0.74 5.82 -23.34
CA LEU A 9 0.87 5.05 -22.09
C LEU A 9 -0.48 4.55 -21.53
N LEU A 10 -1.58 5.23 -21.87
CA LEU A 10 -2.93 4.83 -21.47
C LEU A 10 -3.55 3.79 -22.42
N ARG A 11 -3.06 3.66 -23.67
CA ARG A 11 -3.70 2.88 -24.74
C ARG A 11 -3.27 1.41 -24.80
N GLU A 12 -2.06 1.07 -24.35
CA GLU A 12 -1.53 -0.31 -24.31
C GLU A 12 -1.61 -0.97 -22.92
N ARG A 13 -2.52 -0.51 -22.05
CA ARG A 13 -2.55 -1.00 -20.67
C ARG A 13 -3.06 -2.45 -20.58
N ASP A 14 -2.19 -3.26 -19.98
CA ASP A 14 -2.40 -4.59 -19.42
C ASP A 14 -3.88 -4.96 -19.23
N ASN A 15 -4.30 -6.06 -19.85
CA ASN A 15 -5.69 -6.55 -19.86
C ASN A 15 -6.27 -6.75 -18.46
N ARG A 16 -5.40 -6.85 -17.45
CA ARG A 16 -5.73 -7.00 -16.03
C ARG A 16 -6.37 -5.74 -15.42
N TRP A 17 -6.04 -4.54 -15.90
CA TRP A 17 -6.48 -3.25 -15.31
C TRP A 17 -7.43 -2.46 -16.25
N ARG A 18 -8.47 -3.12 -16.76
CA ARG A 18 -9.45 -2.53 -17.70
C ARG A 18 -10.76 -2.09 -17.02
N GLY A 19 -11.43 -1.08 -17.60
CA GLY A 19 -12.70 -0.56 -17.10
C GLY A 19 -12.50 0.26 -15.82
N ILE A 20 -13.39 0.12 -14.84
CA ILE A 20 -13.32 0.89 -13.59
C ILE A 20 -12.06 0.59 -12.75
N THR A 21 -11.42 -0.57 -12.92
CA THR A 21 -10.19 -0.91 -12.19
C THR A 21 -8.97 -0.14 -12.69
N ARG A 22 -9.03 0.51 -13.85
CA ARG A 22 -7.93 1.34 -14.37
C ARG A 22 -7.56 2.51 -13.46
N TYR A 23 -8.53 2.95 -12.65
CA TYR A 23 -8.36 4.05 -11.71
C TYR A 23 -7.65 3.65 -10.41
N GLY A 24 -7.57 2.34 -10.11
CA GLY A 24 -6.90 1.86 -8.90
C GLY A 24 -5.46 2.37 -8.81
N PRO A 25 -4.58 2.05 -9.77
CA PRO A 25 -3.19 2.50 -9.70
C PRO A 25 -2.99 4.01 -9.82
N LEU A 26 -3.99 4.77 -10.30
CA LEU A 26 -3.94 6.23 -10.26
C LEU A 26 -4.03 6.78 -8.83
N LEU A 27 -4.56 6.01 -7.87
CA LEU A 27 -4.55 6.36 -6.45
C LEU A 27 -3.13 6.36 -5.85
N LEU A 28 -2.14 5.75 -6.52
CA LEU A 28 -0.75 5.83 -6.08
C LEU A 28 -0.19 7.25 -6.18
N ILE A 29 -0.74 8.10 -7.05
CA ILE A 29 -0.31 9.50 -7.21
C ILE A 29 -0.65 10.35 -5.97
N PRO A 30 -1.91 10.42 -5.49
CA PRO A 30 -2.21 11.15 -4.26
C PRO A 30 -1.51 10.52 -3.04
N ILE A 31 -1.31 9.21 -3.01
CA ILE A 31 -0.49 8.55 -1.97
C ILE A 31 0.95 9.08 -2.01
N LEU A 32 1.58 9.15 -3.19
CA LEU A 32 2.93 9.68 -3.35
C LEU A 32 3.04 11.13 -2.86
N ILE A 33 2.07 11.98 -3.22
CA ILE A 33 2.01 13.37 -2.76
C ILE A 33 1.89 13.42 -1.23
N ALA A 34 1.01 12.61 -0.64
CA ALA A 34 0.85 12.52 0.81
C ALA A 34 2.13 12.04 1.50
N VAL A 35 2.87 11.08 0.93
CA VAL A 35 4.16 10.61 1.46
C VAL A 35 5.21 11.73 1.43
N ILE A 36 5.28 12.53 0.36
CA ILE A 36 6.18 13.69 0.30
C ILE A 36 5.82 14.71 1.38
N LEU A 37 4.53 15.02 1.54
CA LEU A 37 4.07 15.92 2.60
C LEU A 37 4.40 15.37 4.00
N LEU A 38 4.21 14.07 4.21
CA LEU A 38 4.55 13.41 5.47
C LEU A 38 6.05 13.46 5.78
N TRP A 39 6.92 13.35 4.77
CA TRP A 39 8.36 13.60 4.94
C TRP A 39 8.65 15.02 5.42
N ILE A 40 8.05 16.02 4.78
CA ILE A 40 8.23 17.42 5.14
C ILE A 40 7.78 17.67 6.59
N PHE A 41 6.59 17.21 6.96
CA PHE A 41 6.07 17.40 8.32
C PHE A 41 6.83 16.59 9.36
N THR A 42 7.33 15.40 9.01
CA THR A 42 8.14 14.58 9.92
C THR A 42 9.50 15.23 10.15
N ALA A 43 10.18 15.69 9.10
CA ALA A 43 11.43 16.43 9.22
C ALA A 43 11.24 17.71 10.06
N ALA A 44 10.18 18.48 9.79
CA ALA A 44 9.83 19.66 10.56
C ALA A 44 9.58 19.33 12.05
N ALA A 45 8.88 18.24 12.35
CA ALA A 45 8.67 17.77 13.72
C ALA A 45 9.99 17.37 14.40
N LEU A 46 10.86 16.64 13.72
CA LEU A 46 12.16 16.25 14.28
C LEU A 46 13.04 17.47 14.59
N VAL A 47 13.09 18.44 13.67
CA VAL A 47 13.84 19.70 13.87
C VAL A 47 13.22 20.51 15.02
N HIS A 48 11.90 20.67 15.05
CA HIS A 48 11.22 21.37 16.14
C HIS A 48 11.50 20.69 17.49
N SER A 49 11.44 19.36 17.54
CA SER A 49 11.75 18.60 18.74
C SER A 49 13.17 18.86 19.22
N ALA A 50 14.16 18.84 18.32
CA ALA A 50 15.56 19.02 18.67
C ALA A 50 15.91 20.47 19.09
N THR A 51 15.25 21.46 18.49
CA THR A 51 15.59 22.88 18.67
C THR A 51 14.79 23.57 19.76
N HIS A 52 13.55 23.13 20.03
CA HIS A 52 12.70 23.83 20.97
C HIS A 52 12.92 23.38 22.41
N VAL A 53 13.04 24.36 23.31
CA VAL A 53 13.18 24.15 24.75
C VAL A 53 11.80 24.18 25.39
N GLN A 54 11.51 23.16 26.18
CA GLN A 54 10.28 23.07 26.93
C GLN A 54 10.54 23.15 28.42
N THR A 55 9.67 23.85 29.14
CA THR A 55 9.74 23.94 30.60
C THR A 55 8.70 23.02 31.21
N ARG A 56 9.12 22.06 32.04
CA ARG A 56 8.23 21.23 32.87
C ARG A 56 8.36 21.64 34.32
N CYS A 57 7.24 21.82 35.00
CA CYS A 57 7.23 22.27 36.38
C CYS A 57 6.67 21.18 37.29
N TYR A 58 7.52 20.64 38.15
CA TYR A 58 7.14 19.64 39.14
C TYR A 58 6.89 20.31 40.50
N GLY A 59 5.79 19.96 41.15
CA GLY A 59 5.45 20.48 42.48
C GLY A 59 3.95 20.49 42.73
N SER A 60 3.57 20.45 44.01
CA SER A 60 2.17 20.57 44.43
C SER A 60 1.84 22.03 44.69
N GLU A 61 0.80 22.55 44.05
CA GLU A 61 0.31 23.92 44.23
C GLU A 61 -0.02 24.19 45.73
N SER A 62 -0.49 23.16 46.43
CA SER A 62 -0.79 23.16 47.87
C SER A 62 0.42 23.28 48.81
N ARG A 63 1.65 23.13 48.33
CA ARG A 63 2.88 23.27 49.15
C ARG A 63 3.77 24.44 48.73
N GLY A 64 3.34 25.30 47.80
CA GLY A 64 4.08 26.49 47.35
C GLY A 64 5.47 26.23 46.73
N THR A 65 5.84 24.97 46.50
CA THR A 65 7.16 24.56 46.03
C THR A 65 7.05 24.00 44.62
N ARG A 66 7.08 24.89 43.63
CA ARG A 66 7.08 24.54 42.20
C ARG A 66 8.51 24.65 41.67
N ARG A 67 9.12 23.53 41.29
CA ARG A 67 10.44 23.50 40.65
C ARG A 67 10.25 23.30 39.15
N CYS A 68 10.69 24.28 38.37
CA CYS A 68 10.65 24.22 36.92
C CYS A 68 12.02 23.83 36.36
N TYR A 69 12.00 22.88 35.43
CA TYR A 69 13.18 22.40 34.73
C TYR A 69 12.96 22.59 33.24
N THR A 70 13.97 23.15 32.57
CA THR A 70 14.00 23.29 31.11
C THR A 70 14.64 22.06 30.51
N PHE A 71 13.95 21.43 29.55
CA PHE A 71 14.42 20.29 28.80
C PHE A 71 14.39 20.62 27.30
N HIS A 72 15.40 20.17 26.56
CA HIS A 72 15.36 20.15 25.10
C HIS A 72 14.60 18.92 24.65
N GLY A 73 13.59 19.08 23.79
CA GLY A 73 12.78 17.96 23.31
C GLY A 73 11.29 18.06 23.65
N THR A 74 10.49 18.64 22.76
CA THR A 74 9.05 18.33 22.70
C THR A 74 8.86 16.96 22.05
N GLY A 75 8.16 16.05 22.72
CA GLY A 75 7.78 14.71 22.26
C GLY A 75 8.88 13.68 22.02
N ILE A 76 10.15 14.07 22.02
CA ILE A 76 11.31 13.18 21.96
C ILE A 76 12.32 13.61 23.01
N GLU A 77 12.67 12.72 23.92
CA GLU A 77 13.68 12.97 24.93
C GLU A 77 15.09 12.75 24.37
N TRP A 78 15.71 13.82 23.88
CA TRP A 78 17.05 13.78 23.28
C TRP A 78 18.17 13.48 24.28
N LYS A 79 17.89 13.53 25.60
CA LYS A 79 18.86 13.19 26.65
C LYS A 79 19.20 11.70 26.67
N ASN A 80 18.26 10.83 26.31
CA ASN A 80 18.49 9.39 26.22
C ASN A 80 18.61 8.98 24.75
N THR A 81 19.85 8.84 24.27
CA THR A 81 20.17 8.53 22.87
C THR A 81 19.42 7.31 22.36
N THR A 82 19.31 6.24 23.16
CA THR A 82 18.61 5.01 22.75
C THR A 82 17.12 5.26 22.55
N SER A 83 16.48 5.97 23.49
CA SER A 83 15.06 6.33 23.37
C SER A 83 14.83 7.23 22.15
N ALA A 84 15.64 8.26 21.98
CA ALA A 84 15.55 9.18 20.84
C ALA A 84 15.69 8.46 19.49
N ILE A 85 16.66 7.56 19.35
CA ILE A 85 16.87 6.78 18.11
C ILE A 85 15.64 5.93 17.81
N ILE A 86 15.08 5.22 18.80
CA ILE A 86 13.88 4.39 18.63
C ILE A 86 12.71 5.27 18.16
N HIS A 87 12.51 6.41 18.80
CA HIS A 87 11.45 7.36 18.46
C HIS A 87 11.60 7.97 17.06
N VAL A 88 12.81 8.27 16.62
CA VAL A 88 13.11 8.72 15.26
C VAL A 88 12.83 7.59 14.27
N PHE A 89 13.37 6.39 14.54
CA PHE A 89 13.23 5.22 13.69
C PHE A 89 11.76 4.85 13.46
N LEU A 90 10.94 4.82 14.51
CA LEU A 90 9.51 4.54 14.41
C LEU A 90 8.76 5.57 13.54
N ARG A 91 9.20 6.84 13.53
CA ARG A 91 8.56 7.90 12.73
C ARG A 91 8.99 7.88 11.26
N ILE A 92 10.23 7.45 10.95
CA ILE A 92 10.77 7.48 9.58
C ILE A 92 10.70 6.14 8.85
N SER A 93 10.66 5.00 9.55
CA SER A 93 10.78 3.66 8.95
C SER A 93 9.74 3.38 7.86
N ILE A 94 8.46 3.66 8.13
CA ILE A 94 7.39 3.50 7.14
C ILE A 94 7.54 4.45 5.96
N LEU A 95 8.06 5.67 6.20
CA LEU A 95 8.30 6.65 5.14
C LEU A 95 9.44 6.23 4.21
N ILE A 96 10.52 5.68 4.77
CA ILE A 96 11.63 5.12 3.98
C ILE A 96 11.10 3.99 3.09
N PHE A 97 10.32 3.07 3.65
CA PHE A 97 9.72 1.98 2.89
C PHE A 97 8.83 2.50 1.76
N GLU A 98 7.95 3.46 2.04
CA GLU A 98 7.03 4.03 1.05
C GLU A 98 7.74 4.83 -0.05
N SER A 99 8.86 5.47 0.29
CA SER A 99 9.67 6.22 -0.68
C SER A 99 10.26 5.31 -1.77
N VAL A 100 10.49 4.05 -1.45
CA VAL A 100 10.94 3.05 -2.43
C VAL A 100 9.75 2.32 -3.04
N HIS A 101 8.78 1.92 -2.22
CA HIS A 101 7.63 1.14 -2.63
C HIS A 101 6.75 1.88 -3.64
N VAL A 102 6.30 3.12 -3.37
CA VAL A 102 5.33 3.81 -4.25
C VAL A 102 5.90 4.06 -5.64
N PRO A 103 7.13 4.61 -5.81
CA PRO A 103 7.68 4.81 -7.15
C PRO A 103 7.93 3.50 -7.89
N LEU A 104 8.41 2.46 -7.19
CA LEU A 104 8.62 1.14 -7.80
C LEU A 104 7.30 0.53 -8.26
N HIS A 105 6.25 0.64 -7.45
CA HIS A 105 4.92 0.13 -7.76
C HIS A 105 4.27 0.90 -8.92
N LEU A 106 4.49 2.22 -9.00
CA LEU A 106 4.08 3.05 -10.13
C LEU A 106 4.87 2.69 -11.40
N TRP A 107 6.17 2.44 -11.27
CA TRP A 107 7.02 2.00 -12.38
C TRP A 107 6.56 0.65 -12.96
N PHE A 108 6.28 -0.35 -12.12
CA PHE A 108 5.73 -1.64 -12.55
C PHE A 108 4.37 -1.49 -13.24
N TYR A 109 3.57 -0.53 -12.78
CA TYR A 109 2.30 -0.21 -13.42
C TYR A 109 2.48 0.40 -14.81
N LEU A 110 3.41 1.36 -14.96
CA LEU A 110 3.72 1.99 -16.24
C LEU A 110 4.26 0.98 -17.28
N HIS A 111 4.96 -0.05 -16.82
CA HIS A 111 5.52 -1.11 -17.68
C HIS A 111 4.59 -2.31 -17.86
N SER A 112 3.31 -2.22 -17.46
CA SER A 112 2.34 -3.33 -17.58
C SER A 112 2.76 -4.65 -16.93
N ARG A 113 3.66 -4.58 -15.93
CA ARG A 113 4.18 -5.75 -15.19
C ARG A 113 3.53 -5.94 -13.83
N LEU A 114 2.62 -5.05 -13.45
CA LEU A 114 2.00 -5.07 -12.14
C LEU A 114 0.97 -6.19 -11.99
N HIS A 115 1.34 -7.23 -11.24
CA HIS A 115 0.43 -8.32 -10.91
C HIS A 115 -0.61 -7.89 -9.87
N PRO A 116 -1.93 -8.04 -10.13
CA PRO A 116 -2.98 -7.55 -9.23
C PRO A 116 -2.96 -8.25 -7.86
N ALA A 117 -2.48 -9.50 -7.77
CA ALA A 117 -2.35 -10.19 -6.49
C ALA A 117 -1.28 -9.55 -5.59
N TRP A 118 -0.15 -9.11 -6.17
CA TRP A 118 0.90 -8.43 -5.41
C TRP A 118 0.43 -7.06 -4.93
N ALA A 119 -0.30 -6.35 -5.79
CA ALA A 119 -0.93 -5.08 -5.43
C ALA A 119 -1.89 -5.21 -4.24
N VAL A 120 -2.72 -6.26 -4.18
CA VAL A 120 -3.59 -6.52 -3.02
C VAL A 120 -2.78 -6.82 -1.77
N SER A 121 -1.83 -7.75 -1.84
CA SER A 121 -1.05 -8.15 -0.66
C SER A 121 -0.27 -6.98 -0.05
N LEU A 122 0.39 -6.18 -0.89
CA LEU A 122 1.11 -4.98 -0.45
C LEU A 122 0.15 -3.92 0.10
N ALA A 123 -1.01 -3.72 -0.53
CA ALA A 123 -2.00 -2.78 -0.03
C ALA A 123 -2.52 -3.15 1.37
N VAL A 124 -2.74 -4.44 1.66
CA VAL A 124 -3.15 -4.91 2.99
C VAL A 124 -2.08 -4.60 4.03
N ILE A 125 -0.81 -4.94 3.73
CA ILE A 125 0.31 -4.73 4.65
C ILE A 125 0.50 -3.24 4.92
N LEU A 126 0.50 -2.41 3.88
CA LEU A 126 0.71 -0.97 3.99
C LEU A 126 -0.46 -0.26 4.64
N MET A 127 -1.70 -0.67 4.34
CA MET A 127 -2.87 -0.18 5.06
C MET A 127 -2.72 -0.43 6.56
N GLY A 128 -2.37 -1.66 6.97
CA GLY A 128 -2.16 -2.00 8.38
C GLY A 128 -1.02 -1.19 9.01
N ALA A 129 0.12 -1.06 8.31
CA ALA A 129 1.25 -0.28 8.78
C ALA A 129 0.89 1.20 8.99
N TRP A 130 0.17 1.82 8.05
CA TRP A 130 -0.30 3.19 8.17
C TRP A 130 -1.32 3.38 9.30
N TRP A 131 -2.25 2.44 9.49
CA TRP A 131 -3.15 2.47 10.64
C TRP A 131 -2.39 2.42 11.96
N CYS A 132 -1.41 1.52 12.09
CA CYS A 132 -0.57 1.43 13.28
C CYS A 132 0.23 2.71 13.51
N CYS A 133 0.91 3.23 12.48
CA CYS A 133 1.70 4.46 12.58
C CYS A 133 0.84 5.69 12.89
N ALA A 134 -0.30 5.87 12.23
CA ALA A 134 -1.21 6.99 12.46
C ALA A 134 -1.83 6.95 13.85
N THR A 135 -2.24 5.75 14.30
CA THR A 135 -2.75 5.53 15.66
C THR A 135 -1.66 5.83 16.67
N TRP A 136 -0.43 5.35 16.46
CA TRP A 136 0.70 5.65 17.33
C TRP A 136 1.00 7.14 17.43
N ILE A 137 1.05 7.87 16.32
CA ILE A 137 1.26 9.32 16.33
C ILE A 137 0.12 10.01 17.09
N PHE A 138 -1.13 9.59 16.86
CA PHE A 138 -2.28 10.16 17.55
C PHE A 138 -2.28 9.87 19.05
N THR A 139 -2.00 8.64 19.47
CA THR A 139 -2.02 8.26 20.88
C THR A 139 -0.80 8.77 21.62
N TYR A 140 0.39 8.73 21.03
CA TYR A 140 1.64 9.11 21.70
C TYR A 140 1.91 10.62 21.60
N ASP A 141 1.94 11.18 20.38
CA ASP A 141 2.32 12.59 20.17
C ASP A 141 1.19 13.57 20.56
N LEU A 142 -0.08 13.13 20.48
CA LEU A 142 -1.22 13.97 20.87
C LEU A 142 -1.78 13.63 22.24
N LEU A 143 -2.22 12.39 22.49
CA LEU A 143 -2.92 12.09 23.74
C LEU A 143 -1.96 11.98 24.92
N TYR A 144 -0.95 11.10 24.85
CA TYR A 144 -0.03 10.86 25.95
C TYR A 144 0.72 12.12 26.33
N GLU A 145 1.28 12.82 25.35
CA GLU A 145 2.02 14.05 25.61
C GLU A 145 1.12 15.17 26.14
N TYR A 146 -0.12 15.29 25.67
CA TYR A 146 -1.08 16.25 26.21
C TYR A 146 -1.43 15.94 27.68
N TYR A 147 -1.66 14.66 28.02
CA TYR A 147 -1.98 14.22 29.37
C TYR A 147 -0.80 14.43 30.33
N GLU A 148 0.40 14.01 29.93
CA GLU A 148 1.63 14.22 30.71
C GLU A 148 1.87 15.71 30.96
N MET A 149 1.74 16.54 29.93
CA MET A 149 2.03 17.96 30.06
C MET A 149 0.99 18.71 30.87
N GLY A 150 -0.29 18.37 30.73
CA GLY A 150 -1.34 18.89 31.60
C GLY A 150 -1.08 18.55 33.07
N ARG A 151 -0.56 17.35 33.36
CA ARG A 151 -0.23 16.91 34.73
C ARG A 151 0.94 17.67 35.35
N TYR A 152 1.94 18.04 34.54
CA TYR A 152 3.15 18.74 35.00
C TYR A 152 3.15 20.24 34.67
N GLY A 153 1.98 20.79 34.35
CA GLY A 153 1.80 22.21 34.02
C GLY A 153 2.65 22.69 32.84
N GLY A 154 3.05 21.78 31.96
CA GLY A 154 3.71 22.09 30.69
C GLY A 154 2.68 22.47 29.64
N VAL A 155 3.02 23.43 28.77
CA VAL A 155 2.18 23.78 27.63
C VAL A 155 2.80 23.13 26.39
N LEU A 156 2.02 22.27 25.72
CA LEU A 156 2.37 21.76 24.39
C LEU A 156 2.40 22.95 23.43
N THR A 157 3.48 23.12 22.66
CA THR A 157 3.48 24.22 21.69
C THR A 157 2.42 23.98 20.63
N ALA A 158 1.77 25.06 20.20
CA ALA A 158 0.79 25.00 19.11
C ALA A 158 1.41 24.41 17.84
N ALA A 159 2.70 24.67 17.59
CA ALA A 159 3.46 24.13 16.48
C ALA A 159 3.59 22.59 16.56
N TRP A 160 3.99 22.03 17.70
CA TRP A 160 4.10 20.57 17.87
C TRP A 160 2.74 19.88 17.70
N LYS A 161 1.69 20.44 18.31
CA LYS A 161 0.31 19.93 18.17
C LYS A 161 -0.13 19.94 16.72
N GLY A 162 0.09 21.03 16.00
CA GLY A 162 -0.23 21.15 14.58
C GLY A 162 0.49 20.09 13.75
N LEU A 163 1.81 19.96 13.93
CA LEU A 163 2.63 18.97 13.23
C LEU A 163 2.18 17.52 13.51
N ALA A 164 1.82 17.20 14.76
CA ALA A 164 1.31 15.88 15.12
C ALA A 164 -0.08 15.61 14.52
N ILE A 165 -1.01 16.58 14.55
CA ILE A 165 -2.34 16.46 13.92
C ILE A 165 -2.21 16.26 12.41
N PHE A 166 -1.43 17.11 11.72
CA PHE A 166 -1.26 16.99 10.27
C PHE A 166 -0.68 15.64 9.87
N ARG A 167 0.34 15.14 10.61
CA ARG A 167 0.89 13.80 10.36
C ARG A 167 -0.14 12.69 10.60
N ALA A 168 -0.91 12.75 11.68
CA ALA A 168 -1.95 11.76 11.96
C ALA A 168 -3.05 11.77 10.88
N VAL A 169 -3.56 12.95 10.51
CA VAL A 169 -4.59 13.11 9.48
C VAL A 169 -4.10 12.60 8.12
N LEU A 170 -2.88 12.97 7.71
CA LEU A 170 -2.29 12.45 6.47
C LEU A 170 -2.08 10.94 6.54
N GLY A 171 -1.61 10.40 7.66
CA GLY A 171 -1.43 8.97 7.86
C GLY A 171 -2.75 8.19 7.73
N PHE A 172 -3.84 8.65 8.37
CA PHE A 172 -5.17 8.08 8.20
C PHE A 172 -5.68 8.22 6.76
N GLY A 173 -5.44 9.38 6.13
CA GLY A 173 -5.78 9.61 4.72
C GLY A 173 -5.10 8.61 3.79
N VAL A 174 -3.80 8.34 4.00
CA VAL A 174 -3.05 7.32 3.24
C VAL A 174 -3.58 5.92 3.53
N ALA A 175 -3.89 5.58 4.78
CA ALA A 175 -4.49 4.30 5.14
C ALA A 175 -5.82 4.07 4.40
N LEU A 176 -6.70 5.08 4.37
CA LEU A 176 -7.97 5.03 3.63
C LEU A 176 -7.75 4.92 2.12
N ALA A 177 -6.78 5.65 1.56
CA ALA A 177 -6.43 5.54 0.15
C ALA A 177 -5.98 4.11 -0.20
N TYR A 178 -5.20 3.46 0.68
CA TYR A 178 -4.82 2.06 0.53
C TYR A 178 -6.02 1.10 0.65
N THR A 179 -7.00 1.39 1.51
CA THR A 179 -8.25 0.60 1.58
C THR A 179 -9.02 0.64 0.26
N VAL A 180 -9.17 1.83 -0.34
CA VAL A 180 -9.84 1.99 -1.64
C VAL A 180 -9.03 1.30 -2.74
N TYR A 181 -7.70 1.49 -2.73
CA TYR A 181 -6.79 0.84 -3.66
C TYR A 181 -6.86 -0.69 -3.59
N MET A 182 -6.91 -1.26 -2.38
CA MET A 182 -7.08 -2.68 -2.13
C MET A 182 -8.39 -3.20 -2.75
N GLY A 183 -9.49 -2.45 -2.65
CA GLY A 183 -10.77 -2.79 -3.30
C GLY A 183 -10.65 -2.92 -4.82
N PHE A 184 -9.98 -1.94 -5.47
CA PHE A 184 -9.72 -2.00 -6.91
C PHE A 184 -8.82 -3.18 -7.29
N ALA A 185 -7.76 -3.41 -6.53
CA ALA A 185 -6.83 -4.50 -6.77
C ALA A 185 -7.50 -5.88 -6.58
N ALA A 186 -8.36 -6.04 -5.56
CA ALA A 186 -9.12 -7.27 -5.32
C ALA A 186 -10.11 -7.54 -6.46
N HIS A 187 -10.78 -6.50 -6.97
CA HIS A 187 -11.64 -6.61 -8.14
C HIS A 187 -10.84 -7.02 -9.39
N ALA A 188 -9.64 -6.46 -9.59
CA ALA A 188 -8.75 -6.86 -10.68
C ALA A 188 -8.30 -8.34 -10.55
N VAL A 189 -7.97 -8.81 -9.35
CA VAL A 189 -7.65 -10.23 -9.09
C VAL A 189 -8.84 -11.12 -9.44
N LYS A 190 -10.06 -10.77 -9.00
CA LYS A 190 -11.27 -11.54 -9.30
C LYS A 190 -11.50 -11.67 -10.81
N ARG A 191 -11.33 -10.57 -11.55
CA ARG A 191 -11.46 -10.56 -13.01
C ARG A 191 -10.38 -11.41 -13.67
N TRP A 192 -9.13 -11.25 -13.26
CA TRP A 192 -8.01 -12.04 -13.78
C TRP A 192 -8.21 -13.56 -13.56
N ARG A 193 -8.67 -13.95 -12.36
CA ARG A 193 -9.00 -15.36 -12.06
C ARG A 193 -10.13 -15.90 -12.95
N ARG A 194 -11.18 -15.10 -13.20
CA ARG A 194 -12.28 -15.48 -14.10
C ARG A 194 -11.81 -15.65 -15.54
N ALA A 195 -10.99 -14.73 -16.05
CA ALA A 195 -10.43 -14.83 -17.39
C ALA A 195 -9.55 -16.09 -17.55
N LYS A 196 -8.70 -16.38 -16.55
CA LYS A 196 -7.88 -17.60 -16.55
C LYS A 196 -8.71 -18.88 -16.52
N LYS A 197 -9.83 -18.88 -15.78
CA LYS A 197 -10.75 -20.03 -15.76
C LYS A 197 -11.46 -20.20 -17.10
N GLY A 198 -11.93 -19.10 -17.72
CA GLY A 198 -12.56 -19.11 -19.04
C GLY A 198 -11.63 -19.61 -20.14
N GLY A 199 -10.37 -19.14 -20.17
CA GLY A 199 -9.37 -19.63 -21.11
C GLY A 199 -9.13 -21.13 -20.97
N ARG A 200 -8.94 -21.64 -19.74
CA ARG A 200 -8.80 -23.08 -19.51
C ARG A 200 -10.00 -23.92 -19.95
N VAL A 201 -11.20 -23.36 -19.88
CA VAL A 201 -12.41 -24.04 -20.37
C VAL A 201 -12.43 -24.05 -21.89
N ALA A 202 -12.11 -22.94 -22.53
CA ALA A 202 -11.98 -22.85 -23.99
C ALA A 202 -10.88 -23.79 -24.53
N ASP A 203 -9.68 -23.76 -23.93
CA ASP A 203 -8.57 -24.66 -24.28
C ASP A 203 -8.97 -26.14 -24.11
N ARG A 204 -9.76 -26.45 -23.07
CA ARG A 204 -10.28 -27.80 -22.86
C ARG A 204 -11.28 -28.17 -23.94
N GLU A 205 -12.21 -27.30 -24.30
CA GLU A 205 -13.19 -27.56 -25.37
C GLU A 205 -12.52 -27.73 -26.74
N GLU A 206 -11.49 -26.94 -27.05
CA GLU A 206 -10.66 -27.12 -28.25
C GLU A 206 -9.88 -28.44 -28.23
N GLY A 207 -9.32 -28.82 -27.07
CA GLY A 207 -8.67 -30.12 -26.88
C GLY A 207 -9.63 -31.31 -27.07
N TRP A 208 -10.87 -31.20 -26.57
CA TRP A 208 -11.90 -32.23 -26.78
C TRP A 208 -12.34 -32.31 -28.24
N ARG A 209 -12.55 -31.17 -28.92
CA ARG A 209 -12.91 -31.13 -30.35
C ARG A 209 -11.82 -31.73 -31.24
N SER A 210 -10.56 -31.34 -31.01
CA SER A 210 -9.42 -31.88 -31.75
C SER A 210 -9.19 -33.38 -31.48
N GLY A 211 -9.44 -33.85 -30.25
CA GLY A 211 -9.36 -35.27 -29.89
C GLY A 211 -10.48 -36.13 -30.50
N MET A 212 -11.73 -35.67 -30.48
CA MET A 212 -12.86 -36.39 -31.10
C MET A 212 -12.75 -36.47 -32.62
N GLY A 213 -12.29 -35.40 -33.29
CA GLY A 213 -12.05 -35.42 -34.73
C GLY A 213 -11.01 -36.45 -35.15
N ARG A 214 -10.03 -36.74 -34.29
CA ARG A 214 -8.98 -37.73 -34.55
C ARG A 214 -9.45 -39.17 -34.29
N ALA A 215 -10.25 -39.38 -33.24
CA ALA A 215 -10.83 -40.69 -32.92
C ALA A 215 -11.93 -41.13 -33.91
N SER A 216 -12.64 -40.19 -34.54
CA SER A 216 -13.60 -40.50 -35.61
C SER A 216 -12.88 -40.92 -36.89
N GLY A 217 -11.82 -40.20 -37.28
CA GLY A 217 -11.05 -40.53 -38.49
C GLY A 217 -10.28 -41.86 -38.38
N GLU A 218 -9.72 -42.20 -37.21
CA GLU A 218 -9.06 -43.50 -37.00
C GLU A 218 -10.03 -44.68 -36.96
N ARG A 219 -11.34 -44.44 -36.73
CA ARG A 219 -12.35 -45.49 -36.72
C ARG A 219 -12.90 -45.78 -38.11
N GLU A 220 -13.10 -44.75 -38.93
CA GLU A 220 -13.48 -44.90 -40.35
C GLU A 220 -12.37 -45.60 -41.16
N VAL A 221 -11.09 -45.22 -40.97
CA VAL A 221 -9.97 -45.86 -41.67
C VAL A 221 -9.80 -47.34 -41.28
N ASN A 222 -10.08 -47.71 -40.02
CA ASN A 222 -10.03 -49.11 -39.58
C ASN A 222 -11.28 -49.93 -39.94
N GLU A 223 -12.41 -49.30 -40.29
CA GLU A 223 -13.59 -50.00 -40.82
C GLU A 223 -13.46 -50.26 -42.33
N GLU A 224 -12.92 -49.30 -43.10
CA GLU A 224 -12.63 -49.51 -44.53
C GLU A 224 -11.60 -50.64 -44.76
N ASP A 225 -10.48 -50.64 -44.02
CA ASP A 225 -9.47 -51.73 -44.13
C ASP A 225 -10.02 -53.11 -43.73
N ARG A 226 -11.10 -53.15 -42.94
CA ARG A 226 -11.69 -54.39 -42.44
C ARG A 226 -12.70 -54.98 -43.44
N ASP A 227 -13.46 -54.16 -44.14
CA ASP A 227 -14.36 -54.61 -45.20
C ASP A 227 -13.60 -55.10 -46.44
N ASP A 228 -12.51 -54.42 -46.83
CA ASP A 228 -11.66 -54.85 -47.95
C ASP A 228 -10.97 -56.21 -47.70
N SER A 229 -10.63 -56.50 -46.44
CA SER A 229 -10.04 -57.80 -46.05
C SER A 229 -11.04 -58.97 -46.09
N MET A 230 -12.34 -58.70 -46.01
CA MET A 230 -13.38 -59.75 -46.05
C MET A 230 -13.80 -60.12 -47.48
N GLU A 231 -13.61 -59.25 -48.46
CA GLU A 231 -13.88 -59.57 -49.87
C GLU A 231 -12.82 -60.48 -50.50
N LEU A 232 -11.55 -60.40 -50.06
CA LEU A 232 -10.45 -61.22 -50.57
C LEU A 232 -10.48 -62.70 -50.14
N GLY A 233 -11.37 -63.10 -49.23
CA GLY A 233 -11.53 -64.48 -48.78
C GLY A 233 -12.53 -65.34 -49.56
N LYS A 234 -13.16 -64.79 -50.61
CA LYS A 234 -14.22 -65.46 -51.40
C LYS A 234 -13.82 -65.83 -52.83
N LEU A 235 -12.55 -65.65 -53.21
CA LEU A 235 -11.99 -66.09 -54.49
C LEU A 235 -11.01 -67.25 -54.28
#